data_AF-A0A357NFJ2-F1
#
_entry.id   AF-A0A357NFJ2-F1
#
_cell.length_a   1.000
_cell.length_b   1.000
_cell.length_c   1.000
_cell.angle_alpha   90.00
_cell.angle_beta   90.00
_cell.angle_gamma   90.00
#
_symmetry.space_group_name_H-M   'P 1'
#
loop_
_entity.id
_entity.type
_entity.pdbx_description
1 polymer ?
#
loop_
_entity_poly.entity_id
_entity_poly.type
_entity_poly.pdbx_seq_one_letter_code
_entity_poly.pdbx_strand_id
1 'polypeptide(L)' 'MFNGLTWQVLAEQKPRYYCRCSKERLARVFATLGRQELQEMIDEGRAEVRCHFCNEVYLFSKEELAEIMAQATE' A
#
# COMPACT_ATOMS: atom_id res chain seq x y z
N MET A 1 15.36 -5.47 -37.78
CA MET A 1 15.32 -6.48 -36.70
C MET A 1 13.89 -7.00 -36.67
N PHE A 2 13.49 -8.12 -37.26
CA PHE A 2 14.11 -9.40 -37.54
C PHE A 2 13.73 -9.84 -38.97
N ASN A 3 14.68 -9.93 -39.90
CA ASN A 3 14.40 -10.40 -41.25
C ASN A 3 14.84 -11.86 -41.37
N GLY A 4 13.91 -12.76 -41.68
CA GLY A 4 14.18 -14.18 -41.96
C GLY A 4 13.85 -15.18 -40.84
N LEU A 5 13.24 -14.75 -39.73
CA LEU A 5 12.81 -15.65 -38.65
C LEU A 5 11.30 -15.88 -38.71
N THR A 6 10.88 -17.15 -38.73
CA THR A 6 9.49 -17.57 -38.53
C THR A 6 9.18 -17.63 -37.04
N TRP A 7 8.08 -17.03 -36.61
CA TRP A 7 7.65 -17.03 -35.21
C TRP A 7 6.37 -17.85 -35.03
N GLN A 8 6.20 -18.41 -33.85
CA GLN A 8 5.01 -19.13 -33.43
C GLN A 8 4.53 -18.58 -32.09
N VAL A 9 3.23 -18.34 -31.96
CA VAL A 9 2.61 -17.95 -30.69
C VAL A 9 2.53 -19.18 -29.78
N LEU A 10 3.15 -19.09 -28.60
CA LEU A 10 3.09 -20.16 -27.59
C LEU A 10 1.95 -19.96 -26.58
N ALA A 11 1.63 -18.70 -26.28
CA ALA A 11 0.56 -18.34 -25.36
C ALA A 11 0.13 -16.90 -25.60
N GLU A 12 -1.13 -16.62 -25.31
CA GLU A 12 -1.67 -15.27 -25.25
C GLU A 12 -2.20 -15.01 -23.85
N GLN A 13 -1.92 -13.82 -23.33
CA GLN A 13 -2.49 -13.36 -22.06
C GLN A 13 -2.97 -11.93 -22.20
N LYS A 14 -4.12 -11.64 -21.62
CA LYS A 14 -4.65 -10.28 -21.55
C LYS A 14 -4.03 -9.59 -20.32
N PRO A 15 -3.20 -8.55 -20.50
CA PRO A 15 -2.69 -7.79 -19.38
C PRO A 15 -3.86 -7.12 -18.65
N ARG A 16 -3.75 -7.05 -17.33
CA ARG A 16 -4.67 -6.30 -16.48
C ARG A 16 -3.88 -5.44 -15.53
N TYR A 17 -4.40 -4.26 -15.24
CA TYR A 17 -3.89 -3.46 -14.15
C TYR A 17 -4.16 -4.15 -12.81
N TYR A 18 -3.15 -4.24 -11.96
CA TYR A 18 -3.28 -4.82 -10.62
C TYR A 18 -2.34 -4.11 -9.65
N CYS A 19 -2.90 -3.53 -8.59
CA CYS A 19 -2.15 -2.96 -7.48
C CYS A 19 -2.17 -3.91 -6.28
N ARG A 20 -1.04 -3.99 -5.57
CA ARG A 20 -0.87 -4.84 -4.37
C ARG A 20 -0.97 -4.04 -3.07
N CYS A 21 -1.58 -2.86 -3.11
CA CYS A 21 -1.87 -2.11 -1.90
C CYS A 21 -2.93 -2.86 -1.08
N SER A 22 -2.82 -2.75 0.23
CA SER A 22 -3.82 -3.24 1.16
C SER A 22 -3.69 -2.45 2.46
N LYS A 23 -4.73 -2.49 3.29
CA LYS A 23 -4.72 -1.77 4.57
C LYS A 23 -3.63 -2.29 5.49
N GLU A 24 -3.39 -3.61 5.53
CA GLU A 24 -2.33 -4.22 6.33
C GLU A 24 -0.93 -3.81 5.84
N ARG A 25 -0.77 -3.65 4.52
CA ARG A 25 0.51 -3.24 3.95
C ARG A 25 0.81 -1.78 4.26
N LEU A 26 -0.21 -0.92 4.26
CA LEU A 26 -0.09 0.48 4.66
C LEU A 26 0.12 0.63 6.17
N ALA A 27 -0.51 -0.20 7.00
CA ALA A 27 -0.28 -0.25 8.44
C ALA A 27 1.20 -0.51 8.80
N ARG A 28 1.88 -1.39 8.04
CA ARG A 28 3.33 -1.60 8.21
C ARG A 28 4.18 -0.38 7.85
N VAL A 29 3.74 0.42 6.88
CA VAL A 29 4.42 1.68 6.55
C VAL A 29 4.21 2.68 7.69
N PHE A 30 3.01 2.74 8.27
CA PHE A 30 2.75 3.53 9.46
C PHE A 30 3.62 3.16 10.65
N ALA A 31 3.86 1.87 10.88
CA ALA A 31 4.78 1.41 11.93
C ALA A 31 6.23 1.91 11.74
N THR A 32 6.62 2.32 10.54
CA THR A 32 7.94 2.93 10.28
C THR A 32 7.97 4.44 10.48
N LEU A 33 6.82 5.10 10.57
CA LEU A 33 6.73 6.48 11.01
C LEU A 33 7.03 6.54 12.51
N GLY A 34 7.70 7.59 12.95
CA GLY A 34 8.09 7.72 14.35
C GLY A 34 6.87 7.75 15.28
N ARG A 35 7.06 7.37 16.54
CA ARG A 35 5.98 7.42 17.56
C ARG A 35 5.30 8.78 17.63
N GLN A 36 6.07 9.85 17.46
CA GLN A 36 5.55 11.21 17.53
C GLN A 36 4.56 11.48 16.38
N GLU A 37 4.91 11.12 15.14
CA GLU A 37 4.04 11.31 13.98
C GLU A 37 2.75 10.50 14.12
N LEU A 38 2.85 9.25 14.58
CA LEU A 38 1.65 8.44 14.85
C LEU A 38 0.77 9.03 15.96
N GLN A 39 1.38 9.56 17.01
CA GLN A 39 0.64 10.18 18.12
C GLN A 39 -0.11 11.45 17.66
N GLU A 40 0.53 12.29 16.84
CA GLU A 40 -0.11 13.48 16.26
C GLU A 40 -1.35 13.08 15.43
N MET A 41 -1.25 12.00 14.63
CA MET A 41 -2.37 11.48 13.84
C MET A 41 -3.51 10.89 14.71
N ILE A 42 -3.17 10.27 15.84
CA ILE A 42 -4.14 9.77 16.83
C ILE A 42 -4.88 10.93 17.51
N ASP A 43 -4.18 12.03 17.79
CA ASP A 43 -4.74 13.21 18.43
C ASP A 43 -5.67 13.98 17.48
N GLU A 44 -5.37 14.01 16.18
CA GLU A 44 -6.27 14.51 15.13
C GLU A 44 -7.51 13.61 14.92
N GLY A 45 -7.47 12.37 15.40
CA GLY A 45 -8.60 11.45 15.48
C GLY A 45 -8.87 10.60 14.22
N ARG A 46 -8.17 10.84 13.11
CA ARG A 46 -8.21 9.99 11.90
C ARG A 46 -6.99 10.20 11.02
N ALA A 47 -6.62 9.18 10.28
CA ALA A 47 -5.62 9.28 9.21
C ALA A 47 -6.18 8.84 7.86
N GLU A 48 -5.87 9.61 6.82
CA GLU A 48 -6.17 9.27 5.43
C GLU A 48 -4.86 9.00 4.67
N VAL A 49 -4.78 7.84 4.01
CA VAL A 49 -3.68 7.52 3.10
C VAL A 49 -4.19 7.23 1.72
N ARG A 50 -3.52 7.82 0.75
CA ARG A 50 -3.76 7.60 -0.66
C ARG A 50 -2.60 6.79 -1.24
N CYS A 51 -2.90 5.66 -1.86
CA CYS A 51 -1.88 4.88 -2.56
C CYS A 51 -1.37 5.68 -3.78
N HIS A 52 -0.07 5.97 -3.84
CA HIS A 52 0.52 6.70 -4.97
C HIS A 52 0.40 5.97 -6.33
N PHE A 53 0.13 4.66 -6.33
CA PHE A 53 0.06 3.86 -7.55
C PHE A 53 -1.37 3.71 -8.09
N CYS A 54 -2.31 3.25 -7.26
CA CYS A 54 -3.70 3.05 -7.68
C CYS A 54 -4.66 4.16 -7.27
N ASN A 55 -4.19 5.14 -6.50
CA ASN A 55 -4.97 6.27 -6.01
C ASN A 55 -6.13 5.91 -5.07
N GLU A 56 -6.15 4.66 -4.57
CA GLU A 56 -7.12 4.20 -3.59
C GLU A 56 -6.88 4.85 -2.23
N VAL A 57 -7.97 5.19 -1.54
CA VAL A 57 -7.96 5.91 -0.27
C VAL A 57 -8.28 4.94 0.86
N TYR A 58 -7.43 4.94 1.87
CA TYR A 58 -7.52 4.13 3.07
C TYR A 58 -7.68 5.04 4.28
N LEU A 59 -8.74 4.81 5.05
CA LEU A 59 -8.99 5.52 6.30
C LEU A 59 -8.60 4.62 7.46
N PHE A 60 -7.86 5.20 8.41
CA PHE A 60 -7.50 4.57 9.67
C PHE A 60 -8.18 5.30 10.81
N SER A 61 -8.89 4.54 11.65
CA SER A 61 -9.48 5.08 12.87
C SER A 61 -8.42 5.27 13.96
N LYS A 62 -8.79 5.99 15.02
CA LYS A 62 -7.93 6.19 16.19
C LYS A 62 -7.50 4.87 16.82
N GLU A 63 -8.41 3.90 16.89
CA GLU A 63 -8.17 2.57 17.45
C GLU A 63 -7.14 1.80 16.61
N GLU A 64 -7.28 1.83 15.29
CA GLU A 64 -6.34 1.17 14.37
C GLU A 64 -4.95 1.79 14.43
N LEU A 65 -4.85 3.13 14.53
CA LEU A 65 -3.58 3.81 14.70
C LEU A 65 -2.92 3.47 16.05
N ALA A 66 -3.71 3.34 17.12
CA ALA A 66 -3.20 2.93 18.43
C ALA A 66 -2.67 1.48 18.41
N GLU A 67 -3.36 0.57 17.70
CA GLU A 67 -2.88 -0.81 17.50
C GLU A 67 -1.56 -0.85 16.71
N ILE A 68 -1.44 -0.05 15.64
CA ILE A 68 -0.21 0.05 14.84
C ILE A 68 0.94 0.57 15.70
N MET A 69 0.71 1.60 16.52
CA MET A 69 1.72 2.16 17.42
C MET A 69 2.21 1.13 18.46
N ALA A 70 1.31 0.28 18.96
CA ALA A 70 1.68 -0.80 19.87
C ALA A 70 2.59 -1.84 19.20
N GLN A 71 2.26 -2.25 17.97
CA GLN A 71 3.03 -3.23 17.19
C GLN A 71 4.40 -2.71 16.73
N ALA A 72 4.56 -1.39 16.56
CA ALA A 72 5.83 -0.77 16.15
C ALA A 72 6.91 -0.76 17.25
N THR A 73 6.57 -1.20 18.47
CA THR A 73 7.45 -1.16 19.66
C THR A 73 8.19 -2.49 19.91
N GLU A 74 7.99 -3.51 19.09
CA GLU A 74 8.66 -4.82 19.18
C GLU A 74 9.94 -4.92 18.33
#